data_AF-A0A170UHZ0-F1
#
_entry.id   AF-A0A170UHZ0-F1
#
_cell.length_a   1.000
_cell.length_b   1.000
_cell.length_c   1.000
_cell.angle_alpha   90.00
_cell.angle_beta   90.00
_cell.angle_gamma   90.00
#
_symmetry.space_group_name_H-M   'P 1'
#
loop_
_entity.id
_entity.type
_entity.pdbx_description
1 polymer ?
#
loop_
_entity_poly.entity_id
_entity_poly.type
_entity_poly.pdbx_seq_one_letter_code
_entity_poly.pdbx_strand_id
1 'polypeptide(L)'
;KEGLEPGLTYHVLVKTVSGKVTSWPAAVNVTLKPLPVKDLKSVIDNRSNDVTLTWRPDNSSFQEEYKISYTEVGVLNGDTNTMMTDKTEHVLESLLPGRNYSISVQAVSNSVESEAEIAYQATRPSSPVIEDLKPIEYGLNISWKSDVNSRQEKYEVIHQRNDSGLKSVTTVTTE
;
A
#
# COMPACT_ATOMS: atom_id res chain seq x y z
N LYS A 1 6.37 -14.35 -32.13
CA LYS A 1 6.27 -15.04 -30.81
C LYS A 1 4.88 -15.62 -30.78
N GLU A 2 4.69 -16.86 -31.21
CA GLU A 2 3.34 -17.45 -31.34
C GLU A 2 3.12 -18.45 -30.21
N GLY A 3 2.04 -18.26 -29.45
CA GLY A 3 1.47 -19.28 -28.55
C GLY A 3 2.01 -19.38 -27.13
N LEU A 4 2.90 -18.49 -26.69
CA LEU A 4 3.33 -18.43 -25.28
C LEU A 4 2.60 -17.31 -24.56
N GLU A 5 1.88 -17.65 -23.50
CA GLU A 5 1.05 -16.76 -22.69
C GLU A 5 1.72 -16.54 -21.32
N PRO A 6 1.88 -15.29 -20.87
CA PRO A 6 2.40 -14.97 -19.54
C PRO A 6 1.64 -15.68 -18.42
N GLY A 7 2.36 -16.07 -17.37
CA GLY A 7 1.80 -16.75 -16.21
C GLY A 7 1.50 -18.23 -16.37
N LEU A 8 1.47 -18.78 -17.59
CA LEU A 8 1.27 -20.21 -17.79
C LEU A 8 2.57 -21.01 -17.61
N THR A 9 2.39 -22.25 -17.15
CA THR A 9 3.46 -23.24 -17.00
C THR A 9 3.56 -24.11 -18.24
N TYR A 10 4.75 -24.20 -18.80
CA TYR A 10 5.06 -24.98 -20.00
C TYR A 10 5.99 -26.13 -19.68
N HIS A 11 5.66 -27.30 -20.21
CA HIS A 11 6.56 -28.45 -20.21
C HIS A 11 7.46 -28.39 -21.45
N VAL A 12 8.73 -28.04 -21.26
CA VAL A 12 9.71 -27.85 -22.34
C VAL A 12 10.56 -29.10 -22.47
N LEU A 13 10.66 -29.64 -23.69
CA LEU A 13 11.49 -30.80 -23.99
C LEU A 13 12.56 -30.46 -25.04
N VAL A 14 13.78 -30.93 -24.83
CA VAL A 14 14.91 -30.77 -25.75
C VAL A 14 15.46 -32.15 -26.13
N LYS A 15 15.66 -32.38 -27.42
CA LYS A 15 16.26 -33.61 -27.97
C LYS A 15 17.39 -33.22 -28.93
N THR A 16 18.42 -34.05 -29.02
CA THR A 16 19.39 -33.95 -30.11
C THR A 16 18.94 -34.84 -31.27
N VAL A 17 19.24 -34.41 -32.50
CA VAL A 17 18.89 -35.11 -33.74
C VAL A 17 20.14 -35.31 -34.57
N SER A 18 20.41 -36.55 -35.01
CA SER A 18 21.47 -36.89 -35.95
C SER A 18 20.89 -37.73 -37.08
N GLY A 19 20.79 -37.13 -38.27
CA GLY A 19 20.09 -37.75 -39.41
C GLY A 19 18.63 -38.06 -39.08
N LYS A 20 18.28 -39.35 -39.04
CA LYS A 20 16.92 -39.85 -38.72
C LYS A 20 16.77 -40.36 -37.29
N VAL A 21 17.78 -40.18 -36.44
CA VAL A 21 17.81 -40.70 -35.07
C VAL A 21 17.72 -39.55 -34.07
N THR A 22 16.91 -39.74 -33.01
CA THR A 22 16.71 -38.75 -31.95
C THR A 22 17.12 -39.30 -30.58
N SER A 23 17.70 -38.48 -29.71
CA SER A 23 17.98 -38.86 -28.32
C SER A 23 16.70 -39.01 -27.48
N TRP A 24 16.84 -39.58 -26.29
CA TRP A 24 15.87 -39.35 -25.21
C TRP A 24 15.77 -37.84 -24.91
N PRO A 25 14.57 -37.32 -24.60
CA PRO A 25 14.40 -35.92 -24.26
C PRO A 25 14.95 -35.60 -22.86
N ALA A 26 15.57 -34.43 -22.74
CA ALA A 26 15.62 -33.71 -21.48
C ALA A 26 14.33 -32.88 -21.35
N ALA A 27 13.73 -32.83 -20.17
CA ALA A 27 12.46 -32.13 -19.96
C ALA A 27 12.45 -31.32 -18.65
N VAL A 28 11.80 -30.16 -18.67
CA VAL A 28 11.66 -29.27 -17.50
C VAL A 28 10.34 -28.49 -17.58
N ASN A 29 9.78 -28.14 -16.43
CA ASN A 29 8.65 -27.19 -16.37
C ASN A 29 9.18 -25.78 -16.15
N VAL A 30 8.62 -24.80 -16.86
CA VAL A 30 8.92 -23.39 -16.67
C VAL A 30 7.64 -22.58 -16.69
N THR A 31 7.46 -21.73 -15.69
CA THR A 31 6.36 -20.77 -15.64
C THR A 31 6.84 -19.44 -16.19
N LEU A 32 6.11 -18.90 -17.17
CA LEU A 32 6.41 -17.57 -17.68
C LEU A 32 5.98 -16.51 -16.67
N LYS A 33 6.77 -15.44 -16.56
CA LYS A 33 6.46 -14.34 -15.62
C LYS A 33 5.06 -13.77 -15.90
N PRO A 34 4.15 -13.71 -14.90
CA PRO A 34 2.86 -13.05 -15.07
C PRO A 34 3.02 -11.56 -15.39
N LEU A 35 2.01 -10.97 -16.02
CA LEU A 35 1.94 -9.53 -16.21
C LEU A 35 1.50 -8.82 -14.92
N PRO A 36 1.98 -7.58 -14.68
CA PRO A 36 1.59 -6.81 -13.50
C PRO A 36 0.10 -6.50 -13.47
N VAL A 37 -0.42 -6.25 -12.27
CA VAL A 37 -1.79 -5.76 -12.10
C VAL A 37 -1.97 -4.38 -12.73
N LYS A 38 -3.21 -4.03 -13.04
CA LYS A 38 -3.59 -2.75 -13.64
C LYS A 38 -4.44 -1.94 -12.68
N ASP A 39 -4.45 -0.62 -12.86
CA ASP A 39 -5.32 0.32 -12.15
C ASP A 39 -5.27 0.16 -10.61
N LEU A 40 -4.08 -0.02 -10.04
CA LEU A 40 -3.92 -0.07 -8.58
C LEU A 40 -4.33 1.26 -7.95
N LYS A 41 -5.26 1.21 -7.02
CA LYS A 41 -5.77 2.37 -6.27
C LYS A 41 -5.72 2.09 -4.79
N SER A 42 -5.36 3.12 -4.02
CA SER A 42 -5.47 3.15 -2.56
C SER A 42 -6.43 4.25 -2.15
N VAL A 43 -7.38 3.92 -1.28
CA VAL A 43 -8.37 4.86 -0.73
C VAL A 43 -8.40 4.70 0.78
N ILE A 44 -8.20 5.80 1.50
CA ILE A 44 -8.20 5.81 2.96
C ILE A 44 -9.57 6.18 3.52
N ASP A 45 -10.05 5.42 4.50
CA ASP A 45 -11.24 5.77 5.26
C ASP A 45 -10.93 6.94 6.20
N ASN A 46 -11.84 7.91 6.21
CA ASN A 46 -11.59 9.16 6.89
C ASN A 46 -11.60 9.08 8.42
N ARG A 47 -12.23 8.05 8.98
CA ARG A 47 -12.52 7.89 10.41
C ARG A 47 -11.71 6.76 11.02
N SER A 48 -11.62 5.62 10.34
CA SER A 48 -10.88 4.46 10.86
C SER A 48 -9.40 4.44 10.47
N ASN A 49 -9.01 5.23 9.45
CA ASN A 49 -7.67 5.22 8.87
C ASN A 49 -7.31 3.91 8.15
N ASP A 50 -8.31 3.06 7.88
CA ASP A 50 -8.14 1.85 7.06
C ASP A 50 -7.90 2.22 5.60
N VAL A 51 -7.01 1.47 4.93
CA VAL A 51 -6.68 1.70 3.53
C VAL A 51 -7.25 0.58 2.68
N THR A 52 -8.25 0.91 1.86
CA THR A 52 -8.80 0.00 0.87
C THR A 52 -7.98 0.06 -0.41
N LEU A 53 -7.45 -1.10 -0.81
CA LEU A 53 -6.75 -1.33 -2.06
C LEU A 53 -7.69 -2.00 -3.06
N THR A 54 -7.64 -1.55 -4.30
CA THR A 54 -8.33 -2.20 -5.42
C THR A 54 -7.44 -2.19 -6.65
N TRP A 55 -7.44 -3.27 -7.42
CA TRP A 55 -6.70 -3.39 -8.67
C TRP A 55 -7.48 -4.24 -9.68
N ARG A 56 -6.97 -4.36 -10.89
CA ARG A 56 -7.52 -5.24 -11.94
C ARG A 56 -6.46 -6.24 -12.41
N PRO A 57 -6.85 -7.49 -12.69
CA PRO A 57 -5.96 -8.42 -13.37
C PRO A 57 -5.60 -7.93 -14.77
N ASP A 58 -4.43 -8.32 -15.26
CA ASP A 58 -4.17 -8.30 -16.70
C ASP A 58 -4.71 -9.58 -17.35
N ASN A 59 -5.88 -9.48 -18.00
CA ASN A 59 -6.52 -10.63 -18.66
C ASN A 59 -5.75 -11.22 -19.84
N SER A 60 -4.61 -10.63 -20.24
CA SER A 60 -3.67 -11.23 -21.19
C SER A 60 -2.57 -12.08 -20.54
N SER A 61 -2.68 -12.29 -19.22
CA SER A 61 -1.83 -13.15 -18.40
C SER A 61 -2.68 -14.09 -17.55
N PHE A 62 -2.08 -15.20 -17.15
CA PHE A 62 -2.60 -16.05 -16.10
C PHE A 62 -1.97 -15.68 -14.74
N GLN A 63 -2.76 -15.78 -13.67
CA GLN A 63 -2.32 -15.63 -12.28
C GLN A 63 -3.29 -16.39 -11.39
N GLU A 64 -2.76 -16.94 -10.30
CA GLU A 64 -3.51 -17.71 -9.30
C GLU A 64 -3.91 -16.81 -8.13
N GLU A 65 -3.01 -15.90 -7.75
CA GLU A 65 -3.16 -15.04 -6.59
C GLU A 65 -2.36 -13.74 -6.77
N TYR A 66 -2.46 -12.86 -5.77
CA TYR A 66 -1.75 -11.59 -5.71
C TYR A 66 -0.99 -11.50 -4.40
N LYS A 67 0.23 -10.97 -4.48
CA LYS A 67 1.05 -10.62 -3.34
C LYS A 67 0.95 -9.13 -3.09
N ILE A 68 0.54 -8.75 -1.90
CA ILE A 68 0.52 -7.35 -1.44
C ILE A 68 1.67 -7.19 -0.46
N SER A 69 2.50 -6.16 -0.66
CA SER A 69 3.56 -5.80 0.28
C SER A 69 3.46 -4.33 0.65
N TYR A 70 3.70 -3.97 1.90
CA TYR A 70 3.72 -2.56 2.30
C TYR A 70 4.81 -2.27 3.33
N THR A 71 5.40 -1.08 3.22
CA THR A 71 6.47 -0.61 4.10
C THR A 71 6.38 0.90 4.29
N GLU A 72 6.83 1.38 5.45
CA GLU A 72 6.89 2.81 5.74
C GLU A 72 8.00 3.48 4.91
N VAL A 73 7.67 4.58 4.25
CA VAL A 73 8.61 5.34 3.43
C VAL A 73 9.60 6.11 4.30
N GLY A 74 10.89 6.02 3.96
CA GLY A 74 11.94 6.80 4.62
C GLY A 74 12.47 6.19 5.91
N VAL A 75 12.01 5.01 6.31
CA VAL A 75 12.57 4.25 7.43
C VAL A 75 13.57 3.22 6.91
N LEU A 76 14.85 3.42 7.23
CA LEU A 76 15.89 2.43 6.96
C LEU A 76 15.62 1.17 7.78
N ASN A 77 15.50 0.01 7.11
CA ASN A 77 15.11 -1.28 7.70
C ASN A 77 13.66 -1.31 8.24
N GLY A 78 12.74 -0.54 7.65
CA GLY A 78 11.32 -0.64 7.98
C GLY A 78 10.78 -2.05 7.73
N ASP A 79 10.01 -2.58 8.68
CA ASP A 79 9.37 -3.89 8.54
C ASP A 79 8.48 -3.89 7.29
N THR A 80 8.76 -4.80 6.38
CA THR A 80 7.92 -5.03 5.21
C THR A 80 6.90 -6.08 5.56
N ASN A 81 5.63 -5.70 5.55
CA ASN A 81 4.53 -6.63 5.76
C ASN A 81 4.10 -7.17 4.39
N THR A 82 3.85 -8.48 4.33
CA THR A 82 3.46 -9.16 3.10
C THR A 82 2.26 -10.07 3.35
N MET A 83 1.36 -10.13 2.37
CA MET A 83 0.20 -11.01 2.42
C MET A 83 -0.15 -11.51 1.02
N MET A 84 -0.91 -12.59 0.97
CA MET A 84 -1.42 -13.20 -0.27
C MET A 84 -2.94 -13.12 -0.30
N THR A 85 -3.51 -12.91 -1.48
CA THR A 85 -4.96 -12.96 -1.69
C THR A 85 -5.30 -13.39 -3.11
N ASP A 86 -6.40 -14.12 -3.28
CA ASP A 86 -6.99 -14.46 -4.57
C ASP A 86 -7.97 -13.39 -5.08
N LYS A 87 -8.25 -12.37 -4.25
CA LYS A 87 -9.16 -11.26 -4.58
C LYS A 87 -8.43 -10.13 -5.29
N THR A 88 -9.22 -9.20 -5.83
CA THR A 88 -8.73 -7.98 -6.50
C THR A 88 -8.92 -6.72 -5.65
N GLU A 89 -9.23 -6.93 -4.37
CA GLU A 89 -9.39 -5.91 -3.35
C GLU A 89 -8.85 -6.41 -2.02
N HIS A 90 -8.35 -5.49 -1.19
CA HIS A 90 -7.91 -5.80 0.16
C HIS A 90 -7.97 -4.56 1.06
N VAL A 91 -8.28 -4.73 2.34
CA VAL A 91 -8.28 -3.65 3.33
C VAL A 91 -7.08 -3.81 4.23
N LEU A 92 -6.16 -2.85 4.19
CA LEU A 92 -5.08 -2.74 5.15
C LEU A 92 -5.59 -2.06 6.41
N GLU A 93 -5.75 -2.85 7.46
CA GLU A 93 -6.10 -2.39 8.80
C GLU A 93 -4.83 -2.09 9.60
N SER A 94 -4.95 -1.27 10.65
CA SER A 94 -3.88 -1.05 11.65
C SER A 94 -2.57 -0.45 11.13
N LEU A 95 -2.61 0.31 10.03
CA LEU A 95 -1.49 1.16 9.62
C LEU A 95 -1.27 2.27 10.64
N LEU A 96 -0.01 2.54 10.98
CA LEU A 96 0.30 3.53 12.00
C LEU A 96 -0.06 4.94 11.49
N PRO A 97 -0.67 5.78 12.35
CA PRO A 97 -1.15 7.11 11.98
C PRO A 97 -0.02 8.09 11.67
N GLY A 98 -0.28 9.01 10.75
CA GLY A 98 0.63 10.10 10.38
C GLY A 98 1.87 9.67 9.58
N ARG A 99 1.84 8.50 8.96
CA ARG A 99 2.97 7.91 8.23
C ARG A 99 2.65 7.79 6.75
N ASN A 100 3.68 7.69 5.92
CA ASN A 100 3.51 7.45 4.49
C ASN A 100 3.96 6.03 4.15
N TYR A 101 3.12 5.27 3.47
CA TYR A 101 3.38 3.88 3.11
C TYR A 101 3.56 3.73 1.60
N SER A 102 4.54 2.92 1.22
CA SER A 102 4.68 2.39 -0.14
C SER A 102 4.03 1.01 -0.16
N ILE A 103 3.01 0.84 -0.98
CA ILE A 103 2.21 -0.37 -1.08
C ILE A 103 2.38 -0.93 -2.49
N SER A 104 2.81 -2.18 -2.61
CA SER A 104 2.96 -2.87 -3.89
C SER A 104 2.00 -4.05 -4.03
N VAL A 105 1.55 -4.29 -5.25
CA VAL A 105 0.77 -5.48 -5.63
C VAL A 105 1.44 -6.15 -6.83
N GLN A 106 1.64 -7.46 -6.73
CA GLN A 106 2.19 -8.31 -7.78
C GLN A 106 1.22 -9.46 -8.07
N ALA A 107 1.05 -9.82 -9.34
CA ALA A 107 0.38 -11.05 -9.73
C ALA A 107 1.33 -12.24 -9.55
N VAL A 108 0.81 -13.37 -9.11
CA VAL A 108 1.61 -14.57 -8.82
C VAL A 108 1.00 -15.78 -9.53
N SER A 109 1.86 -16.56 -10.19
CA SER A 109 1.51 -17.85 -10.79
C SER A 109 2.61 -18.85 -10.51
N ASN A 110 2.29 -19.98 -9.88
CA ASN A 110 3.26 -21.03 -9.54
C ASN A 110 4.53 -20.46 -8.86
N SER A 111 4.33 -19.59 -7.87
CA SER A 111 5.40 -18.88 -7.13
C SER A 111 6.27 -17.92 -7.95
N VAL A 112 5.92 -17.65 -9.22
CA VAL A 112 6.55 -16.61 -10.04
C VAL A 112 5.75 -15.32 -9.91
N GLU A 113 6.41 -14.28 -9.42
CA GLU A 113 5.82 -12.96 -9.21
C GLU A 113 6.01 -12.06 -10.45
N SER A 114 5.02 -11.23 -10.76
CA SER A 114 5.11 -10.18 -11.78
C SER A 114 6.03 -9.03 -11.36
N GLU A 115 6.20 -8.03 -12.23
CA GLU A 115 6.62 -6.70 -11.77
C GLU A 115 5.60 -6.14 -10.77
N ALA A 116 6.08 -5.30 -9.86
CA ALA A 116 5.26 -4.68 -8.82
C ALA A 116 4.61 -3.40 -9.33
N GLU A 117 3.29 -3.29 -9.13
CA GLU A 117 2.59 -2.01 -9.25
C GLU A 117 2.54 -1.35 -7.88
N ILE A 118 2.89 -0.06 -7.80
CA ILE A 118 3.11 0.65 -6.53
C ILE A 118 2.12 1.80 -6.38
N ALA A 119 1.51 1.88 -5.20
CA ALA A 119 0.73 3.03 -4.73
C ALA A 119 1.36 3.61 -3.45
N TYR A 120 1.28 4.92 -3.30
CA TYR A 120 1.68 5.61 -2.08
C TYR A 120 0.45 6.07 -1.31
N GLN A 121 0.41 5.79 -0.01
CA GLN A 121 -0.71 6.18 0.83
C GLN A 121 -0.21 6.76 2.15
N ALA A 122 -0.57 8.02 2.38
CA ALA A 122 -0.39 8.66 3.68
C ALA A 122 -1.58 8.32 4.60
N THR A 123 -1.27 7.92 5.83
CA THR A 123 -2.21 7.79 6.93
C THR A 123 -2.38 9.11 7.67
N ARG A 124 -3.54 9.29 8.29
CA ARG A 124 -3.83 10.49 9.06
C ARG A 124 -3.19 10.42 10.43
N PRO A 125 -2.62 11.53 10.94
CA PRO A 125 -2.20 11.61 12.33
C PRO A 125 -3.37 11.40 13.28
N SER A 126 -3.10 10.82 14.45
CA SER A 126 -4.07 10.72 15.53
C SER A 126 -4.48 12.12 15.99
N SER A 127 -5.75 12.29 16.35
CA SER A 127 -6.24 13.56 16.89
C SER A 127 -5.57 13.85 18.25
N PRO A 128 -5.12 15.09 18.51
CA PRO A 128 -4.62 15.46 19.82
C PRO A 128 -5.76 15.47 20.84
N VAL A 129 -5.42 15.26 22.12
CA VAL A 129 -6.35 15.32 23.24
C VAL A 129 -6.03 16.56 24.06
N ILE A 130 -6.98 17.49 24.18
CA ILE A 130 -6.86 18.66 25.05
C ILE A 130 -6.78 18.17 26.50
N GLU A 131 -5.73 18.57 27.21
CA GLU A 131 -5.51 18.21 28.62
C GLU A 131 -6.03 19.30 29.56
N ASP A 132 -5.71 20.56 29.26
CA ASP A 132 -6.16 21.72 30.03
C ASP A 132 -6.53 22.87 29.09
N LEU A 133 -7.54 23.64 29.48
CA LEU A 133 -7.97 24.84 28.79
C LEU A 133 -8.47 25.86 29.81
N LYS A 134 -7.67 26.89 30.05
CA LYS A 134 -7.96 27.95 31.03
C LYS A 134 -8.10 29.31 30.35
N PRO A 135 -9.17 30.08 30.66
CA PRO A 135 -9.29 31.44 30.18
C PRO A 135 -8.29 32.35 30.91
N ILE A 136 -7.75 33.32 30.17
CA ILE A 136 -6.97 34.45 30.71
C ILE A 136 -7.56 35.76 30.14
N GLU A 137 -7.24 36.91 30.75
CA GLU A 137 -7.91 38.20 30.44
C GLU A 137 -7.96 38.54 28.94
N TYR A 138 -6.90 38.23 28.19
CA TYR A 138 -6.79 38.49 26.75
C TYR A 138 -6.42 37.24 25.94
N GLY A 139 -6.84 36.05 26.35
CA GLY A 139 -6.49 34.84 25.62
C GLY A 139 -6.91 33.53 26.27
N LEU A 140 -6.28 32.44 25.80
CA LEU A 140 -6.49 31.08 26.27
C LEU A 140 -5.13 30.47 26.60
N ASN A 141 -5.03 29.83 27.75
CA ASN A 141 -3.93 28.94 28.07
C ASN A 141 -4.41 27.50 27.83
N ILE A 142 -3.84 26.82 26.83
CA ILE A 142 -4.28 25.50 26.38
C ILE A 142 -3.09 24.54 26.35
N SER A 143 -3.30 23.31 26.80
CA SER A 143 -2.36 22.21 26.65
C SER A 143 -3.04 20.99 26.05
N TRP A 144 -2.27 20.17 25.33
CA TRP A 144 -2.76 18.94 24.72
C TRP A 144 -1.65 17.90 24.69
N LYS A 145 -2.05 16.65 24.49
CA LYS A 145 -1.15 15.52 24.24
C LYS A 145 -1.46 14.85 22.92
N SER A 146 -0.48 14.13 22.40
CA SER A 146 -0.58 13.37 21.15
C SER A 146 -0.26 11.90 21.38
N ASP A 147 -0.76 11.04 20.49
CA ASP A 147 -0.40 9.63 20.47
C ASP A 147 1.06 9.48 20.04
N VAL A 148 1.85 8.76 20.83
CA VAL A 148 3.27 8.50 20.58
C VAL A 148 3.51 7.59 19.36
N ASN A 149 2.50 6.82 18.95
CA ASN A 149 2.58 5.98 17.76
C ASN A 149 2.25 6.75 16.48
N SER A 150 1.63 7.92 16.62
CA SER A 150 1.34 8.85 15.54
C SER A 150 2.53 9.76 15.28
N ARG A 151 2.80 10.02 14.00
CA ARG A 151 3.78 11.03 13.59
C ARG A 151 3.06 12.32 13.21
N GLN A 152 3.47 13.42 13.80
CA GLN A 152 2.94 14.76 13.54
C GLN A 152 4.09 15.76 13.47
N GLU A 153 3.94 16.79 12.64
CA GLU A 153 4.96 17.82 12.44
C GLU A 153 4.54 19.19 12.97
N LYS A 154 3.23 19.43 13.07
CA LYS A 154 2.65 20.70 13.51
C LYS A 154 1.26 20.50 14.12
N TYR A 155 0.85 21.48 14.92
CA TYR A 155 -0.51 21.61 15.45
C TYR A 155 -1.15 22.88 14.90
N GLU A 156 -2.45 22.81 14.60
CA GLU A 156 -3.25 23.96 14.21
C GLU A 156 -4.33 24.20 15.27
N VAL A 157 -4.24 25.33 15.96
CA VAL A 157 -5.21 25.75 16.97
C VAL A 157 -6.18 26.72 16.33
N ILE A 158 -7.44 26.34 16.28
CA ILE A 158 -8.52 27.12 15.66
C ILE A 158 -9.45 27.60 16.75
N HIS A 159 -9.69 28.92 16.83
CA HIS A 159 -10.65 29.49 17.76
C HIS A 159 -11.65 30.40 17.04
N GLN A 160 -12.90 30.39 17.50
CA GLN A 160 -13.99 31.18 16.93
C GLN A 160 -14.88 31.74 18.05
N ARG A 161 -15.24 33.03 17.97
CA ARG A 161 -16.17 33.66 18.91
C ARG A 161 -17.61 33.31 18.49
N ASN A 162 -18.31 32.55 19.32
CA ASN A 162 -19.63 31.95 19.03
C ASN A 162 -20.70 32.95 18.55
N ASP A 163 -20.64 34.20 19.01
CA ASP A 163 -21.61 35.27 18.77
C ASP A 163 -21.26 36.19 17.58
N SER A 164 -20.03 36.11 17.05
CA SER A 164 -19.53 37.12 16.12
C SER A 164 -19.81 36.85 14.64
N GLY A 165 -20.12 35.60 14.28
CA GLY A 165 -20.16 35.17 12.87
C GLY A 165 -18.84 35.39 12.10
N LEU A 166 -17.77 35.82 12.77
CA LEU A 166 -16.47 36.07 12.18
C LEU A 166 -15.77 34.75 11.85
N LYS A 167 -14.88 34.81 10.86
CA LYS A 167 -14.03 33.69 10.46
C LYS A 167 -13.19 33.22 11.65
N SER A 168 -13.05 31.91 11.78
CA SER A 168 -12.15 31.30 12.75
C SER A 168 -10.72 31.82 12.57
N VAL A 169 -10.05 32.12 13.68
CA VAL A 169 -8.63 32.47 13.67
C VAL A 169 -7.84 31.19 13.88
N THR A 170 -6.92 30.91 12.96
CA THR A 170 -6.04 29.74 13.01
C THR A 170 -4.64 30.19 13.39
N THR A 171 -4.10 29.61 14.45
CA THR A 171 -2.70 29.74 14.85
C THR A 171 -2.01 28.40 14.59
N VAL A 172 -0.90 28.42 13.86
CA VAL A 172 -0.07 27.22 13.63
C VAL A 172 1.07 27.23 14.62
N THR A 173 1.27 26.12 15.32
CA THR A 173 2.35 25.92 16.27
C THR A 173 3.13 24.68 15.86
N THR A 174 4.46 24.77 15.80
CA THR A 174 5.33 23.59 15.61
C THR A 174 5.56 22.90 16.95
N GLU A 175 6.04 21.65 16.93
CA GLU A 175 6.64 21.04 18.13
C GLU A 175 7.75 21.92 18.73
#